data_AF-A0A1E4NHZ6-F1
#
_entry.id   AF-A0A1E4NHZ6-F1
#
_cell.length_a   1.000
_cell.length_b   1.000
_cell.length_c   1.000
_cell.angle_alpha   90.00
_cell.angle_beta   90.00
_cell.angle_gamma   90.00
#
_symmetry.space_group_name_H-M   'P 1'
#
loop_
_entity.id
_entity.type
_entity.pdbx_description
1 polymer ?
#
loop_
_entity_poly.entity_id
_entity_poly.type
_entity_poly.pdbx_seq_one_letter_code
_entity_poly.pdbx_strand_id
1 'polypeptide(L)'
;MPRDRAIDLFRTVATHHGVKWTYDDSPKFGSNALRANGKIYAALTRSHRLLLKLPPARVKELLDGKRAEPMESGGRVMNGWITLTPDHADAWTALSDEARAFATTQTKRKRKSP
;
A
#
# COMPACT_ATOMS: atom_id res chain seq x y z
N MET A 1 -7.27 1.88 25.72
CA MET A 1 -7.27 1.29 24.36
C MET A 1 -5.88 1.47 23.79
N PRO A 2 -5.10 0.41 23.52
CA PRO A 2 -3.81 0.60 22.86
C PRO A 2 -4.08 1.31 21.52
N ARG A 3 -3.49 2.49 21.34
CA ARG A 3 -3.46 3.16 20.03
C ARG A 3 -2.76 2.18 19.10
N ASP A 4 -3.51 1.60 18.17
CA ASP A 4 -2.90 0.70 17.22
C ASP A 4 -1.92 1.50 16.36
N ARG A 5 -0.62 1.23 16.53
CA ARG A 5 0.46 1.99 15.90
C ARG A 5 0.31 2.01 14.38
N ALA A 6 -0.16 0.92 13.78
CA ALA A 6 -0.35 0.83 12.34
C ALA A 6 -1.47 1.76 11.85
N ILE A 7 -2.54 1.92 12.61
CA ILE A 7 -3.64 2.86 12.28
C ILE A 7 -3.12 4.30 12.29
N ASP A 8 -2.31 4.68 13.28
CA ASP A 8 -1.77 6.03 13.40
C ASP A 8 -0.75 6.34 12.28
N LEU A 9 0.13 5.38 11.98
CA LEU A 9 1.05 5.47 10.85
C LEU A 9 0.30 5.58 9.51
N PHE A 10 -0.73 4.77 9.31
CA PHE A 10 -1.51 4.80 8.07
C PHE A 10 -2.28 6.12 7.92
N ARG A 11 -2.80 6.67 9.03
CA ARG A 11 -3.39 8.01 9.04
C ARG A 11 -2.37 9.07 8.64
N THR A 12 -1.14 8.99 9.16
CA THR A 12 -0.06 9.90 8.78
C THR A 12 0.24 9.83 7.29
N VAL A 13 0.32 8.62 6.73
CA VAL A 13 0.45 8.41 5.27
C VAL A 13 -0.72 9.03 4.50
N ALA A 14 -1.96 8.81 4.94
CA ALA A 14 -3.14 9.37 4.29
C ALA A 14 -3.12 10.91 4.32
N THR A 15 -2.81 11.50 5.47
CA THR A 15 -2.66 12.95 5.64
C THR A 15 -1.54 13.51 4.77
N HIS A 16 -0.38 12.84 4.71
CA HIS A 16 0.72 13.21 3.82
C HIS A 16 0.28 13.24 2.35
N HIS A 17 -0.57 12.30 1.93
CA HIS A 17 -1.14 12.30 0.58
C HIS A 17 -2.32 13.25 0.38
N GLY A 18 -2.75 13.98 1.41
CA GLY A 18 -3.90 14.89 1.38
C GLY A 18 -5.25 14.15 1.35
N VAL A 19 -5.29 12.89 1.78
CA VAL A 19 -6.50 12.07 1.81
C VAL A 19 -7.05 12.03 3.24
N LYS A 20 -8.32 12.44 3.40
CA LYS A 20 -9.04 12.22 4.65
C LYS A 20 -9.38 10.73 4.77
N TRP A 21 -8.70 10.03 5.67
CA TRP A 21 -8.90 8.61 5.93
C TRP A 21 -9.33 8.36 7.38
N THR A 22 -10.28 7.45 7.55
CA THR A 22 -10.76 6.97 8.85
C THR A 22 -10.71 5.45 8.84
N TYR A 23 -10.27 4.86 9.95
CA TYR A 23 -10.27 3.42 10.10
C TYR A 23 -11.71 2.88 10.07
N ASP A 24 -11.91 1.83 9.30
CA ASP A 24 -13.17 1.11 9.15
C ASP A 24 -12.93 -0.36 9.47
N ASP A 25 -13.65 -0.91 10.46
CA ASP A 25 -13.47 -2.30 10.88
C ASP A 25 -14.16 -3.32 9.95
N SER A 26 -14.82 -2.84 8.89
CA SER A 26 -15.60 -3.72 8.02
C SER A 26 -14.73 -4.82 7.42
N PRO A 27 -15.30 -6.02 7.20
CA PRO A 27 -14.58 -7.15 6.63
C PRO A 27 -14.26 -7.01 5.14
N LYS A 28 -14.64 -5.90 4.52
CA LYS A 28 -14.50 -5.70 3.09
C LYS A 28 -13.07 -5.34 2.75
N PHE A 29 -12.49 -6.10 1.82
CA PHE A 29 -11.18 -5.75 1.25
C PHE A 29 -11.25 -4.35 0.63
N GLY A 30 -10.32 -3.50 1.03
CA GLY A 30 -10.25 -2.12 0.56
C GLY A 30 -11.16 -1.12 1.27
N SER A 31 -11.85 -1.49 2.35
CA SER A 31 -12.48 -0.52 3.27
C SER A 31 -11.46 0.50 3.78
N ASN A 32 -10.25 0.03 4.11
CA ASN A 32 -9.14 0.85 4.59
C ASN A 32 -8.13 1.21 3.47
N ALA A 33 -8.58 1.36 2.23
CA ALA A 33 -7.70 1.64 1.09
C ALA A 33 -7.65 3.13 0.72
N LEU A 34 -6.45 3.60 0.35
CA LEU A 34 -6.24 4.85 -0.36
C LEU A 34 -6.27 4.62 -1.86
N ARG A 35 -6.90 5.56 -2.57
CA ARG A 35 -7.08 5.51 -4.02
C ARG A 35 -6.49 6.73 -4.69
N ALA A 36 -5.88 6.53 -5.85
CA ALA A 36 -5.41 7.58 -6.75
C ALA A 36 -5.97 7.30 -8.14
N ASN A 37 -6.62 8.29 -8.76
CA ASN A 37 -7.35 8.11 -10.04
C ASN A 37 -8.31 6.90 -10.03
N GLY A 38 -9.02 6.68 -8.91
CA GLY A 38 -9.95 5.55 -8.76
C GLY A 38 -9.31 4.18 -8.51
N LYS A 39 -7.98 4.07 -8.50
CA LYS A 39 -7.25 2.81 -8.29
C LYS A 39 -6.65 2.74 -6.89
N ILE A 40 -6.78 1.59 -6.22
CA ILE A 40 -6.14 1.35 -4.92
C ILE A 40 -4.63 1.27 -5.11
N TYR A 41 -3.88 2.01 -4.29
CA TYR A 41 -2.42 2.00 -4.28
C TYR A 41 -1.84 1.69 -2.90
N ALA A 42 -2.55 2.03 -1.84
CA ALA A 42 -2.18 1.71 -0.46
C ALA A 42 -3.42 1.23 0.31
N ALA A 43 -3.26 0.32 1.25
CA ALA A 43 -4.34 -0.11 2.14
C ALA A 43 -3.80 -0.60 3.48
N LEU A 44 -4.59 -0.52 4.54
CA LEU A 44 -4.28 -1.19 5.80
C LEU A 44 -4.93 -2.58 5.83
N THR A 45 -4.12 -3.63 6.03
CA THR A 45 -4.64 -5.00 6.17
C THR A 45 -5.23 -5.24 7.56
N ARG A 46 -6.01 -6.32 7.70
CA ARG A 46 -6.57 -6.72 9.00
C ARG A 46 -5.52 -7.14 10.01
N SER A 47 -4.35 -7.57 9.53
CA SER A 47 -3.18 -7.87 10.37
C SER A 47 -2.36 -6.61 10.71
N HIS A 48 -2.94 -5.42 10.50
CA HIS A 48 -2.33 -4.13 10.81
C HIS A 48 -0.99 -3.91 10.09
N ARG A 49 -0.94 -4.33 8.82
CA ARG A 49 0.22 -4.14 7.93
C ARG A 49 -0.16 -3.20 6.80
N LEU A 50 0.80 -2.39 6.37
CA LEU A 50 0.65 -1.51 5.22
C LEU A 50 0.78 -2.34 3.95
N LEU A 51 -0.30 -2.42 3.16
CA LEU A 51 -0.32 -3.02 1.83
C LEU A 51 -0.05 -1.93 0.78
N LEU A 52 0.97 -2.12 -0.06
CA LEU A 52 1.30 -1.19 -1.16
C LEU A 52 1.32 -1.89 -2.51
N LYS A 53 0.85 -1.16 -3.53
CA LYS A 53 1.00 -1.55 -4.92
C LYS A 53 2.19 -0.85 -5.54
N LEU A 54 3.24 -1.59 -5.86
CA LEU A 54 4.48 -1.07 -6.42
C LEU A 54 4.83 -1.75 -7.76
N PRO A 55 5.72 -1.15 -8.56
CA PRO A 55 6.27 -1.82 -9.73
C PRO A 55 6.92 -3.16 -9.35
N PRO A 56 6.82 -4.20 -10.20
CA PRO A 56 7.35 -5.53 -9.89
C PRO A 56 8.87 -5.54 -9.62
N ALA A 57 9.63 -4.67 -10.30
CA ALA A 57 11.05 -4.48 -10.03
C ALA A 57 11.29 -4.00 -8.59
N ARG A 58 10.55 -2.98 -8.15
CA ARG A 58 10.65 -2.42 -6.81
C ARG A 58 10.20 -3.40 -5.73
N VAL A 59 9.14 -4.16 -6.00
CA VAL A 59 8.70 -5.26 -5.12
C VAL A 59 9.83 -6.27 -4.93
N LYS A 60 10.48 -6.71 -6.00
CA LYS A 60 11.60 -7.65 -5.91
C LYS A 60 12.74 -7.11 -5.05
N GLU A 61 13.11 -5.84 -5.21
CA GLU A 61 14.15 -5.20 -4.39
C GLU A 61 13.79 -5.17 -2.90
N LEU A 62 12.52 -4.85 -2.57
CA LEU A 62 12.07 -4.79 -1.18
C LEU A 62 11.99 -6.16 -0.51
N LEU A 63 11.58 -7.18 -1.29
CA LEU A 63 11.57 -8.58 -0.85
C LEU A 63 13.00 -9.11 -0.66
N ASP A 64 13.91 -8.83 -1.60
CA ASP A 64 15.32 -9.24 -1.53
C ASP A 64 16.03 -8.61 -0.32
N GLY A 65 15.77 -7.32 -0.08
CA GLY A 65 16.26 -6.60 1.09
C GLY A 65 15.59 -6.98 2.41
N LYS A 66 14.63 -7.91 2.42
CA LYS A 66 13.82 -8.32 3.59
C LYS A 66 13.17 -7.13 4.33
N ARG A 67 12.82 -6.07 3.58
CA ARG A 67 12.16 -4.87 4.11
C ARG A 67 10.64 -4.92 3.97
N ALA A 68 10.13 -5.89 3.23
CA ALA A 68 8.71 -6.10 3.01
C ALA A 68 8.43 -7.59 2.84
N GLU A 69 7.17 -7.95 3.08
CA GLU A 69 6.66 -9.30 2.94
C GLU A 69 5.75 -9.38 1.70
N PRO A 70 5.73 -10.53 0.99
CA PRO A 70 4.82 -10.71 -0.14
C PRO A 70 3.37 -10.64 0.36
N MET A 71 2.49 -10.01 -0.40
CA MET A 71 1.06 -10.05 -0.07
C MET A 71 0.42 -11.33 -0.59
N GLU A 72 -0.22 -12.06 0.31
CA GLU A 72 -1.00 -13.24 -0.02
C GLU A 72 -2.50 -12.94 0.06
N SER A 73 -3.26 -13.39 -0.94
CA SER A 73 -4.72 -13.31 -0.96
C SER A 73 -5.29 -14.66 -1.37
N GLY A 74 -6.06 -15.29 -0.49
CA GLY A 74 -6.71 -16.57 -0.77
C GLY A 74 -5.73 -17.70 -1.11
N GLY A 75 -4.55 -17.70 -0.49
CA GLY A 75 -3.49 -18.69 -0.74
C GLY A 75 -2.66 -18.46 -2.01
N ARG A 76 -2.74 -17.26 -2.62
CA ARG A 76 -1.90 -16.88 -3.77
C ARG A 76 -1.13 -15.59 -3.48
N VAL A 77 0.16 -15.61 -3.79
CA VAL A 77 1.01 -14.41 -3.78
C VAL A 77 0.56 -13.47 -4.89
N MET A 78 0.15 -12.26 -4.55
CA MET A 78 -0.26 -11.24 -5.51
C MET A 78 0.96 -10.48 -6.04
N ASN A 79 1.22 -10.62 -7.34
CA ASN A 79 2.31 -9.88 -7.99
C ASN A 79 2.10 -8.36 -7.91
N GLY A 80 3.16 -7.64 -7.55
CA GLY A 80 3.13 -6.17 -7.44
C GLY A 80 2.54 -5.64 -6.13
N TRP A 81 2.22 -6.53 -5.17
CA TRP A 81 1.72 -6.18 -3.86
C TRP A 81 2.64 -6.68 -2.76
N ILE A 82 2.96 -5.78 -1.84
CA ILE A 82 3.77 -6.08 -0.67
C ILE A 82 3.09 -5.59 0.60
N THR A 83 3.44 -6.20 1.73
CA THR A 83 3.04 -5.74 3.05
C THR A 83 4.25 -5.30 3.87
N LEU A 84 4.12 -4.19 4.57
CA LEU A 84 5.12 -3.71 5.53
C LEU A 84 4.54 -3.77 6.94
N THR A 85 5.37 -4.21 7.88
CA THR A 85 5.07 -4.14 9.31
C THR A 85 5.18 -2.69 9.78
N PRO A 86 4.53 -2.33 10.91
CA PRO A 86 4.68 -1.01 11.52
C PRO A 86 6.10 -0.76 12.09
N ASP A 87 7.00 -1.75 12.04
CA ASP A 87 8.41 -1.60 12.39
C ASP A 87 9.16 -0.73 11.38
N HIS A 88 8.81 -0.83 10.09
CA HIS A 88 9.37 -0.02 9.00
C HIS A 88 8.63 1.30 8.79
N ALA A 89 8.16 1.93 9.87
CA ALA A 89 7.34 3.14 9.85
C ALA A 89 7.97 4.29 9.04
N ASP A 90 9.30 4.43 9.10
CA ASP A 90 10.09 5.39 8.33
C ASP A 90 9.93 5.23 6.81
N ALA A 91 9.76 3.99 6.34
CA ALA A 91 9.61 3.68 4.93
C ALA A 91 8.16 3.82 4.42
N TRP A 92 7.16 3.84 5.32
CA TRP A 92 5.75 3.85 4.92
C TRP A 92 5.41 5.05 4.05
N THR A 93 5.85 6.25 4.43
CA THR A 93 5.56 7.49 3.68
C THR A 93 6.24 7.48 2.32
N ALA A 94 7.53 7.14 2.27
CA ALA A 94 8.31 7.11 1.03
C ALA A 94 7.78 6.07 0.03
N LEU A 95 7.51 4.84 0.50
CA LEU A 95 6.98 3.78 -0.35
C LEU A 95 5.54 4.05 -0.79
N SER A 96 4.74 4.73 0.04
CA SER A 96 3.38 5.12 -0.33
C SER A 96 3.38 6.19 -1.42
N ASP A 97 4.37 7.09 -1.44
CA ASP A 97 4.58 8.03 -2.54
C ASP A 97 4.91 7.30 -3.85
N GLU A 98 5.85 6.36 -3.82
CA GLU A 98 6.17 5.51 -4.96
C GLU A 98 4.93 4.76 -5.47
N ALA A 99 4.11 4.20 -4.56
CA ALA A 99 2.88 3.49 -4.89
C ALA A 99 1.83 4.41 -5.52
N ARG A 100 1.67 5.63 -4.99
CA ARG A 100 0.76 6.65 -5.55
C ARG A 100 1.21 7.05 -6.95
N ALA A 101 2.49 7.34 -7.14
CA ALA A 101 3.07 7.65 -8.44
C ALA A 101 2.88 6.49 -9.43
N PHE A 102 3.06 5.25 -8.99
CA PHE A 102 2.81 4.08 -9.83
C PHE A 102 1.33 3.93 -10.22
N ALA A 103 0.40 4.22 -9.32
CA ALA A 103 -1.03 4.14 -9.59
C ALA A 103 -1.50 5.22 -10.60
N THR A 104 -0.95 6.43 -10.53
CA THR A 104 -1.25 7.52 -11.46
C THR A 104 -0.52 7.37 -12.80
N THR A 105 0.61 6.68 -12.85
CA THR A 105 1.33 6.38 -14.11
C THR A 105 0.79 5.13 -14.82
N GLN A 106 0.22 4.17 -14.08
CA GLN A 106 -0.55 3.06 -14.67
C GLN A 106 -1.77 3.54 -15.48
N THR A 107 -2.26 4.77 -15.26
CA THR A 107 -3.28 5.39 -16.13
C THR A 107 -2.71 5.96 -17.43
N LYS A 108 -1.39 6.10 -17.59
CA LYS A 108 -0.72 6.53 -18.83
C LYS A 108 -0.17 5.38 -19.70
N ARG A 109 -0.10 4.13 -19.21
CA ARG A 109 0.28 2.96 -20.02
C ARG A 109 -0.95 2.22 -20.59
N LYS A 110 -1.64 2.88 -21.53
CA LYS A 110 -2.24 2.29 -22.74
C LYS A 110 -2.41 3.39 -23.80
N ARG A 111 -1.29 3.82 -24.39
CA ARG A 111 -1.16 4.17 -25.82
C ARG A 111 0.31 3.98 -26.18
N LYS A 112 0.65 2.77 -26.59
CA LYS A 112 1.80 2.53 -27.46
C LYS A 112 1.36 1.49 -28.48
N SER A 113 0.81 1.97 -29.58
CA SER A 113 0.92 1.33 -30.89
C SER A 113 2.40 1.35 -31.28
N PRO A 114 2.90 0.31 -31.95
CA PRO A 114 2.74 0.16 -33.40
C PRO A 114 1.96 -1.09 -33.79
#